data_AF-A0A4Z1FZK5-F1
#
_entry.id   AF-A0A4Z1FZK5-F1
#
_cell.length_a   1.000
_cell.length_b   1.000
_cell.length_c   1.000
_cell.angle_alpha   90.00
_cell.angle_beta   90.00
_cell.angle_gamma   90.00
#
_symmetry.space_group_name_H-M   'P 1'
#
loop_
_entity.id
_entity.type
_entity.pdbx_description
1 polymer ?
#
loop_
_entity_poly.entity_id
_entity_poly.type
_entity_poly.pdbx_seq_one_letter_code
_entity_poly.pdbx_strand_id
1 'polypeptide(L)'
;MAMFRLSNTPRFTPRCPNRRQRIAWVAQVQFYSSRASTSQTASSIPIQPRIISQSWRKYGLDRARVTGDTSQIRINPRIIHRNMASSTDTILKGKYPAKEHVRKVVEYIKSKEPEAEGVLYLEAQKTVMIEDNDEAAPFRQRRFFYYLTGCDLPDAYFTYDIAKDKSTLFIPPIDPESVIWTGLPLSPEEALARYDVDEVLTTDTINAQLALPNQTKVWAIAPQISTHITFLEFPQKDFTLLKEAIEEARIRKSEYEVALMRKANEISKVGHTAVLKAVKHAKNERELEALFIKESIANGAREQAYHSIVASGTAAATLHYMKNSEELEGKLNLLLDAGGEYQCYASDITRTFPINGHFTPESRSIYDIVLSMQSQCISMLKAGVSWDEVHLLAHKVAIEGLLSLGILKGDKEEILKARTSVAFFPHGLGHYLGMDTHDTGGHPNYEDKDRLFRYLRVRGNLPEGSVVTVEPGIYFCRFIIEPYLKDPAHAQYINSDVLEKYWEVGGVRIEDNILITKDGYDNLTTVVKEVEEMEKIINES
;
A
#
# COMPACT_ATOMS: atom_id res chain seq x y z
N MET A 1 -58.98 26.09 6.14
CA MET A 1 -58.75 26.85 7.39
C MET A 1 -57.38 26.39 7.91
N ALA A 2 -56.32 27.20 8.05
CA ALA A 2 -56.16 28.64 8.02
C ALA A 2 -54.82 28.98 7.36
N MET A 3 -54.79 30.15 6.70
CA MET A 3 -53.60 30.82 6.17
C MET A 3 -52.64 31.23 7.29
N PHE A 4 -51.34 31.30 7.00
CA PHE A 4 -50.54 32.48 7.36
C PHE A 4 -49.43 32.71 6.31
N ARG A 5 -49.54 33.84 5.61
CA ARG A 5 -48.47 34.51 4.86
C ARG A 5 -47.69 35.36 5.85
N LEU A 6 -46.36 35.38 5.74
CA LEU A 6 -45.57 36.56 6.11
C LEU A 6 -44.41 36.74 5.11
N SER A 7 -44.54 37.79 4.31
CA SER A 7 -43.48 38.48 3.59
C SER A 7 -42.57 39.22 4.58
N ASN A 8 -41.27 39.33 4.29
CA ASN A 8 -40.51 40.58 4.35
C ASN A 8 -39.05 40.38 3.91
N THR A 9 -38.73 40.97 2.76
CA THR A 9 -37.37 41.39 2.36
C THR A 9 -36.92 42.60 3.18
N PRO A 10 -35.61 42.73 3.45
CA PRO A 10 -34.97 44.04 3.51
C PRO A 10 -33.92 44.17 2.39
N ARG A 11 -34.09 45.21 1.57
CA ARG A 11 -33.04 45.76 0.71
C ARG A 11 -31.99 46.44 1.59
N PHE A 12 -30.72 46.11 1.38
CA PHE A 12 -29.61 46.95 1.82
C PHE A 12 -28.67 47.22 0.64
N THR A 13 -28.70 48.46 0.17
CA THR A 13 -27.63 49.09 -0.61
C THR A 13 -26.69 49.84 0.32
N PRO A 14 -25.37 49.78 0.10
CA PRO A 14 -24.53 50.92 0.42
C PRO A 14 -23.81 51.47 -0.81
N ARG A 15 -23.78 52.81 -0.84
CA ARG A 15 -23.15 53.68 -1.83
C ARG A 15 -21.63 53.60 -1.78
N CYS A 16 -21.01 53.74 -2.95
CA CYS A 16 -19.61 54.13 -3.12
C CYS A 16 -19.25 55.42 -2.35
N PRO A 17 -17.95 55.57 -2.04
CA PRO A 17 -17.25 56.81 -2.32
C PRO A 17 -15.98 56.59 -3.16
N ASN A 18 -15.85 57.44 -4.18
CA ASN A 18 -14.62 57.69 -4.93
C ASN A 18 -13.44 57.97 -4.00
N ARG A 19 -12.27 57.38 -4.29
CA ARG A 19 -11.00 58.11 -4.30
C ARG A 19 -9.95 57.42 -5.16
N ARG A 20 -9.50 58.18 -6.17
CA ARG A 20 -8.32 57.94 -7.00
C ARG A 20 -7.08 57.89 -6.12
N GLN A 21 -6.19 56.94 -6.38
CA GLN A 21 -4.74 57.17 -6.31
C GLN A 21 -4.02 56.28 -7.31
N ARG A 22 -3.32 56.95 -8.23
CA ARG A 22 -2.40 56.39 -9.21
C ARG A 22 -1.11 55.99 -8.49
N ILE A 23 -0.62 54.78 -8.71
CA ILE A 23 0.81 54.47 -8.59
C ILE A 23 1.17 53.62 -9.81
N ALA A 24 2.13 54.12 -10.59
CA ALA A 24 2.73 53.46 -11.74
C ALA A 24 4.19 53.18 -11.40
N TRP A 25 4.65 51.94 -11.57
CA TRP A 25 6.05 51.52 -11.77
C TRP A 25 5.99 50.18 -12.52
N VAL A 26 6.10 50.18 -13.85
CA VAL A 26 7.31 49.86 -14.65
C VAL A 26 7.83 48.44 -14.38
N ALA A 27 7.45 47.50 -15.26
CA ALA A 27 8.14 46.24 -15.48
C ALA A 27 8.74 46.26 -16.89
N GLN A 28 10.07 46.27 -16.96
CA GLN A 28 10.82 46.26 -18.21
C GLN A 28 11.28 44.82 -18.46
N VAL A 29 10.66 44.17 -19.45
CA VAL A 29 11.10 42.89 -20.01
C VAL A 29 12.09 43.21 -21.14
N GLN A 30 13.30 42.65 -21.07
CA GLN A 30 14.20 42.59 -22.23
C GLN A 30 14.54 41.13 -22.53
N PHE A 31 14.09 40.68 -23.69
CA PHE A 31 14.66 39.57 -24.44
C PHE A 31 15.92 40.04 -25.16
N TYR A 32 16.96 39.21 -25.19
CA TYR A 32 17.93 39.21 -26.28
C TYR A 32 18.32 37.78 -26.65
N SER A 33 18.11 37.45 -27.92
CA SER A 33 18.68 36.30 -28.64
C SER A 33 20.04 36.68 -29.22
N SER A 34 20.95 35.71 -29.44
CA SER A 34 21.47 35.36 -30.79
C SER A 34 22.76 34.50 -30.79
N ARG A 35 22.72 33.47 -31.69
CA ARG A 35 23.75 32.92 -32.62
C ARG A 35 25.06 32.29 -32.07
N ALA A 36 25.33 30.98 -32.35
CA ALA A 36 26.00 30.35 -33.53
C ALA A 36 27.56 30.39 -33.41
N SER A 37 28.43 29.44 -33.79
CA SER A 37 28.46 28.34 -34.79
C SER A 37 29.80 27.54 -34.75
N THR A 38 29.80 26.26 -35.21
CA THR A 38 30.82 25.48 -36.04
C THR A 38 32.27 25.23 -35.51
N SER A 39 33.07 24.17 -35.82
CA SER A 39 33.04 22.96 -36.71
C SER A 39 34.32 22.05 -36.54
N GLN A 40 34.18 20.72 -36.76
CA GLN A 40 35.04 19.67 -37.42
C GLN A 40 36.60 19.68 -37.38
N THR A 41 37.36 18.56 -37.23
CA THR A 41 37.71 17.44 -38.19
C THR A 41 38.70 16.45 -37.46
N ALA A 42 38.67 15.10 -37.49
CA ALA A 42 38.95 14.02 -38.50
C ALA A 42 40.44 13.53 -38.64
N SER A 43 40.73 12.23 -38.41
CA SER A 43 41.63 11.31 -39.21
C SER A 43 41.93 9.97 -38.49
N SER A 44 42.45 8.97 -39.23
CA SER A 44 42.12 7.52 -39.18
C SER A 44 43.32 6.54 -39.34
N ILE A 45 43.30 5.39 -38.60
CA ILE A 45 43.62 3.95 -38.99
C ILE A 45 45.11 3.55 -39.34
N PRO A 46 45.64 2.27 -39.30
CA PRO A 46 45.21 0.93 -38.77
C PRO A 46 46.26 0.14 -37.90
N ILE A 47 45.87 -1.01 -37.30
CA ILE A 47 46.37 -2.39 -37.56
C ILE A 47 45.79 -3.38 -36.52
N GLN A 48 45.37 -4.56 -36.99
CA GLN A 48 44.74 -5.70 -36.27
C GLN A 48 45.76 -6.83 -35.99
N PRO A 49 45.54 -7.78 -35.04
CA PRO A 49 44.54 -8.86 -35.19
C PRO A 49 43.74 -9.30 -33.92
N ARG A 50 42.44 -9.61 -34.13
CA ARG A 50 41.61 -10.78 -33.69
C ARG A 50 41.90 -11.40 -32.28
N ILE A 51 40.98 -11.73 -31.35
CA ILE A 51 39.56 -12.18 -31.31
C ILE A 51 39.01 -12.01 -29.85
N ILE A 52 37.68 -11.90 -29.67
CA ILE A 52 36.81 -12.23 -28.50
C ILE A 52 36.31 -11.08 -27.59
N SER A 53 34.98 -11.06 -27.44
CA SER A 53 34.10 -10.41 -26.44
C SER A 53 33.60 -8.98 -26.70
N GLN A 54 32.40 -8.92 -27.28
CA GLN A 54 31.44 -7.84 -27.04
C GLN A 54 30.80 -8.01 -25.65
N SER A 55 30.27 -6.91 -25.10
CA SER A 55 29.34 -6.81 -23.96
C SER A 55 29.86 -6.55 -22.54
N TRP A 56 30.77 -5.59 -22.34
CA TRP A 56 30.97 -4.98 -21.00
C TRP A 56 31.28 -3.47 -21.10
N ARG A 57 30.29 -2.67 -21.53
CA ARG A 57 30.32 -1.19 -21.44
C ARG A 57 28.94 -0.57 -21.16
N LYS A 58 28.13 -1.21 -20.31
CA LYS A 58 26.85 -0.63 -19.83
C LYS A 58 26.78 -0.44 -18.31
N TYR A 59 27.83 -0.74 -17.55
CA TYR A 59 27.78 -0.76 -16.08
C TYR A 59 28.91 -0.02 -15.35
N GLY A 60 29.62 0.91 -16.00
CA GLY A 60 30.46 1.90 -15.28
C GLY A 60 31.38 1.34 -14.18
N LEU A 61 32.07 0.22 -14.45
CA LEU A 61 33.05 -0.35 -13.52
C LEU A 61 34.46 0.01 -14.01
N ASP A 62 35.15 0.84 -13.22
CA ASP A 62 36.57 1.12 -13.41
C ASP A 62 37.42 -0.13 -13.08
N ARG A 63 38.51 -0.26 -13.83
CA ARG A 63 39.45 -1.41 -13.77
C ARG A 63 40.08 -1.54 -12.38
N ALA A 64 39.59 -2.48 -11.57
CA ALA A 64 40.38 -3.04 -10.48
C ALA A 64 41.36 -4.08 -11.05
N ARG A 65 42.65 -3.95 -10.72
CA ARG A 65 43.68 -4.96 -11.02
C ARG A 65 43.28 -6.28 -10.38
N VAL A 66 43.16 -7.32 -11.19
CA VAL A 66 42.97 -8.69 -10.73
C VAL A 66 44.32 -9.20 -10.22
N THR A 67 44.49 -9.22 -8.91
CA THR A 67 45.44 -10.13 -8.23
C THR A 67 44.58 -11.14 -7.47
N GLY A 68 44.80 -12.42 -7.75
CA GLY A 68 43.93 -13.50 -7.34
C GLY A 68 43.76 -13.62 -5.82
N ASP A 69 42.52 -13.62 -5.39
CA ASP A 69 42.00 -14.47 -4.31
C ASP A 69 40.47 -14.47 -4.41
N THR A 70 39.84 -15.63 -4.56
CA THR A 70 38.38 -15.76 -4.61
C THR A 70 37.84 -15.85 -3.20
N SER A 71 37.69 -14.70 -2.55
CA SER A 71 36.92 -14.59 -1.31
C SER A 71 36.11 -13.29 -1.29
N GLN A 72 34.78 -13.44 -1.20
CA GLN A 72 33.77 -12.41 -0.92
C GLN A 72 33.70 -11.21 -1.89
N ILE A 73 32.85 -11.32 -2.91
CA ILE A 73 32.24 -10.15 -3.53
C ILE A 73 31.24 -9.58 -2.51
N ARG A 74 31.70 -8.64 -1.66
CA ARG A 74 30.79 -7.81 -0.86
C ARG A 74 30.19 -6.75 -1.78
N ILE A 75 28.95 -6.99 -2.22
CA ILE A 75 28.18 -5.94 -2.87
C ILE A 75 27.79 -4.93 -1.79
N ASN A 76 28.18 -3.68 -1.95
CA ASN A 76 27.90 -2.63 -0.97
C ASN A 76 26.39 -2.30 -0.99
N PRO A 77 25.61 -2.61 0.06
CA PRO A 77 24.16 -2.37 0.09
C PRO A 77 23.80 -0.90 -0.08
N ARG A 78 24.68 0.02 0.38
CA ARG A 78 24.47 1.47 0.25
C ARG A 78 24.49 1.95 -1.21
N ILE A 79 25.23 1.29 -2.10
CA ILE A 79 25.28 1.63 -3.52
C ILE A 79 24.02 1.13 -4.24
N ILE A 80 23.53 -0.06 -3.89
CA ILE A 80 22.26 -0.60 -4.43
C ILE A 80 21.09 0.29 -4.00
N HIS A 81 20.97 0.63 -2.71
CA HIS A 81 19.88 1.45 -2.21
C HIS A 81 19.87 2.86 -2.82
N ARG A 82 21.04 3.49 -3.02
CA ARG A 82 21.12 4.81 -3.63
C ARG A 82 20.73 4.79 -5.12
N ASN A 83 21.08 3.73 -5.84
CA ASN A 83 20.67 3.54 -7.23
C ASN A 83 19.16 3.22 -7.35
N MET A 84 18.59 2.43 -6.42
CA MET A 84 17.15 2.14 -6.40
C MET A 84 16.29 3.35 -6.02
N ALA A 85 16.69 4.13 -5.01
CA ALA A 85 16.01 5.38 -4.68
C ALA A 85 16.03 6.37 -5.87
N SER A 86 17.16 6.43 -6.58
CA SER A 86 17.28 7.25 -7.80
C SER A 86 16.38 6.76 -8.95
N SER A 87 16.06 5.47 -9.03
CA SER A 87 15.10 4.95 -10.01
C SER A 87 13.65 5.19 -9.60
N THR A 88 13.30 5.01 -8.32
CA THR A 88 11.94 5.26 -7.81
C THR A 88 11.52 6.70 -8.07
N ASP A 89 12.33 7.68 -7.65
CA ASP A 89 12.03 9.10 -7.85
C ASP A 89 12.03 9.48 -9.34
N THR A 90 12.74 8.74 -10.20
CA THR A 90 12.72 8.97 -11.65
C THR A 90 11.42 8.46 -12.28
N ILE A 91 10.94 7.28 -11.88
CA ILE A 91 9.66 6.72 -12.33
C ILE A 91 8.51 7.63 -11.89
N LEU A 92 8.50 8.06 -10.62
CA LEU A 92 7.43 8.87 -10.04
C LEU A 92 7.37 10.32 -10.56
N LYS A 93 8.37 10.79 -11.32
CA LYS A 93 8.27 12.05 -12.09
C LYS A 93 7.35 11.94 -13.30
N GLY A 94 7.09 10.73 -13.78
CA GLY A 94 6.10 10.48 -14.84
C GLY A 94 4.68 10.67 -14.33
N LYS A 95 3.72 10.71 -15.28
CA LYS A 95 2.30 10.65 -14.94
C LYS A 95 1.93 9.26 -14.43
N TYR A 96 0.96 9.21 -13.53
CA TYR A 96 0.29 7.96 -13.16
C TYR A 96 -0.28 7.28 -14.43
N PRO A 97 -0.02 5.98 -14.68
CA PRO A 97 -0.29 5.33 -15.97
C PRO A 97 -1.76 4.89 -16.11
N ALA A 98 -2.69 5.84 -15.98
CA ALA A 98 -4.12 5.59 -16.01
C ALA A 98 -4.59 4.91 -17.31
N LYS A 99 -4.06 5.31 -18.48
CA LYS A 99 -4.45 4.68 -19.76
C LYS A 99 -3.99 3.22 -19.85
N GLU A 100 -2.82 2.89 -19.31
CA GLU A 100 -2.33 1.51 -19.24
C GLU A 100 -3.27 0.67 -18.38
N HIS A 101 -3.63 1.16 -17.20
CA HIS A 101 -4.53 0.47 -16.28
C HIS A 101 -5.91 0.23 -16.91
N VAL A 102 -6.48 1.23 -17.59
CA VAL A 102 -7.77 1.07 -18.27
C VAL A 102 -7.69 0.02 -19.38
N ARG A 103 -6.64 0.02 -20.20
CA ARG A 103 -6.46 -0.99 -21.25
C ARG A 103 -6.35 -2.39 -20.68
N LYS A 104 -5.65 -2.58 -19.57
CA LYS A 104 -5.57 -3.85 -18.84
C LYS A 104 -6.93 -4.33 -18.33
N VAL A 105 -7.77 -3.42 -17.84
CA VAL A 105 -9.15 -3.73 -17.45
C VAL A 105 -9.99 -4.17 -18.65
N VAL A 106 -9.85 -3.48 -19.79
CA VAL A 106 -10.53 -3.84 -21.03
C VAL A 106 -10.06 -5.18 -21.57
N GLU A 107 -8.77 -5.52 -21.46
CA GLU A 107 -8.24 -6.84 -21.81
C GLU A 107 -8.91 -7.95 -20.98
N TYR A 108 -9.09 -7.72 -19.67
CA TYR A 108 -9.81 -8.68 -18.82
C TYR A 108 -11.28 -8.81 -19.26
N ILE A 109 -11.98 -7.69 -19.48
CA ILE A 109 -13.37 -7.71 -19.96
C ILE A 109 -13.45 -8.50 -21.28
N LYS A 110 -12.55 -8.25 -22.23
CA LYS A 110 -12.49 -8.97 -23.51
C LYS A 110 -12.14 -10.45 -23.38
N SER A 111 -11.46 -10.85 -22.32
CA SER A 111 -11.22 -12.28 -22.05
C SER A 111 -12.51 -13.03 -21.69
N LYS A 112 -13.54 -12.33 -21.20
CA LYS A 112 -14.86 -12.89 -20.85
C LYS A 112 -15.90 -12.63 -21.94
N GLU A 113 -15.83 -11.46 -22.57
CA GLU A 113 -16.70 -11.02 -23.66
C GLU A 113 -15.85 -10.49 -24.82
N PRO A 114 -15.41 -11.35 -25.76
CA PRO A 114 -14.44 -10.98 -26.82
C PRO A 114 -14.84 -9.76 -27.67
N GLU A 115 -16.14 -9.61 -27.92
CA GLU A 115 -16.73 -8.49 -28.65
C GLU A 115 -17.13 -7.34 -27.73
N ALA A 116 -16.50 -7.19 -26.56
CA ALA A 116 -16.85 -6.12 -25.62
C ALA A 116 -16.54 -4.74 -26.22
N GLU A 117 -17.61 -3.93 -26.31
CA GLU A 117 -17.58 -2.54 -26.76
C GLU A 117 -18.30 -1.64 -25.75
N GLY A 118 -18.36 -0.34 -26.03
CA GLY A 118 -19.11 0.63 -25.22
C GLY A 118 -18.24 1.46 -24.29
N VAL A 119 -18.84 1.97 -23.21
CA VAL A 119 -18.25 2.98 -22.34
C VAL A 119 -18.10 2.44 -20.91
N LEU A 120 -16.89 2.48 -20.37
CA LEU A 120 -16.68 2.32 -18.93
C LEU A 120 -17.08 3.61 -18.23
N TYR A 121 -17.79 3.53 -17.11
CA TYR A 121 -18.21 4.68 -16.30
C TYR A 121 -17.90 4.45 -14.83
N LEU A 122 -17.21 5.42 -14.20
CA LEU A 122 -16.91 5.42 -12.77
C LEU A 122 -17.11 6.82 -12.18
N GLU A 123 -17.38 6.86 -10.88
CA GLU A 123 -17.45 8.10 -10.12
C GLU A 123 -16.38 8.12 -9.03
N ALA A 124 -15.77 9.29 -8.83
CA ALA A 124 -14.96 9.57 -7.67
C ALA A 124 -15.79 9.46 -6.39
N GLN A 125 -15.10 9.38 -5.26
CA GLN A 125 -15.75 9.56 -3.97
C GLN A 125 -16.39 10.95 -3.90
N LYS A 126 -17.61 11.00 -3.37
CA LYS A 126 -18.33 12.25 -3.19
C LYS A 126 -17.89 12.95 -1.92
N THR A 127 -17.94 14.27 -1.92
CA THR A 127 -17.83 15.04 -0.68
C THR A 127 -19.04 14.71 0.18
N VAL A 128 -18.80 14.24 1.40
CA VAL A 128 -19.83 13.91 2.39
C VAL A 128 -19.61 14.83 3.58
N MET A 129 -20.68 15.49 4.03
CA MET A 129 -20.62 16.31 5.24
C MET A 129 -20.73 15.42 6.48
N ILE A 130 -20.05 15.80 7.55
CA ILE A 130 -20.28 15.20 8.87
C ILE A 130 -21.74 15.46 9.24
N GLU A 131 -22.41 14.43 9.77
CA GLU A 131 -23.82 14.52 10.17
C GLU A 131 -24.02 15.72 11.12
N ASP A 132 -25.04 16.52 10.82
CA ASP A 132 -25.41 17.74 11.56
C ASP A 132 -24.31 18.83 11.69
N ASN A 133 -23.30 18.83 10.80
CA ASN A 133 -22.23 19.83 10.75
C ASN A 133 -21.94 20.34 9.31
N ASP A 134 -21.31 21.52 9.19
CA ASP A 134 -20.86 22.12 7.93
C ASP A 134 -19.40 21.77 7.55
N GLU A 135 -18.81 20.79 8.24
CA GLU A 135 -17.49 20.24 7.96
C GLU A 135 -17.57 19.00 7.06
N ALA A 136 -16.71 18.93 6.04
CA ALA A 136 -16.57 17.73 5.22
C ALA A 136 -15.92 16.59 6.03
N ALA A 137 -16.49 15.39 5.93
CA ALA A 137 -15.87 14.18 6.48
C ALA A 137 -14.50 13.94 5.82
N PRO A 138 -13.55 13.27 6.53
CA PRO A 138 -12.25 12.93 5.96
C PRO A 138 -12.37 12.23 4.61
N PHE A 139 -11.75 12.84 3.59
CA PHE A 139 -11.85 12.36 2.22
C PHE A 139 -10.88 11.21 1.96
N ARG A 140 -11.40 10.10 1.43
CA ARG A 140 -10.61 8.99 0.90
C ARG A 140 -11.17 8.57 -0.45
N GLN A 141 -10.34 8.61 -1.49
CA GLN A 141 -10.77 8.33 -2.86
C GLN A 141 -11.14 6.85 -3.06
N ARG A 142 -12.16 6.59 -3.89
CA ARG A 142 -12.53 5.24 -4.34
C ARG A 142 -11.38 4.61 -5.14
N ARG A 143 -10.91 3.43 -4.72
CA ARG A 143 -9.75 2.78 -5.36
C ARG A 143 -9.97 2.43 -6.82
N PHE A 144 -11.18 2.01 -7.20
CA PHE A 144 -11.50 1.71 -8.60
C PHE A 144 -11.43 2.94 -9.50
N PHE A 145 -11.92 4.09 -9.02
CA PHE A 145 -11.81 5.36 -9.75
C PHE A 145 -10.36 5.84 -9.83
N TYR A 146 -9.64 5.84 -8.70
CA TYR A 146 -8.24 6.27 -8.68
C TYR A 146 -7.37 5.38 -9.58
N TYR A 147 -7.59 4.05 -9.58
CA TYR A 147 -6.81 3.12 -10.40
C TYR A 147 -6.85 3.46 -11.89
N LEU A 148 -8.00 3.95 -12.38
CA LEU A 148 -8.21 4.28 -13.79
C LEU A 148 -7.95 5.74 -14.15
N THR A 149 -7.54 6.59 -13.19
CA THR A 149 -7.43 8.04 -13.41
C THR A 149 -6.22 8.70 -12.77
N GLY A 150 -5.74 8.17 -11.64
CA GLY A 150 -4.83 8.86 -10.72
C GLY A 150 -5.43 10.11 -10.06
N CYS A 151 -6.74 10.36 -10.24
CA CYS A 151 -7.40 11.59 -9.83
C CYS A 151 -7.78 11.57 -8.35
N ASP A 152 -7.25 12.54 -7.61
CA ASP A 152 -7.44 12.77 -6.17
C ASP A 152 -8.57 13.76 -5.86
N LEU A 153 -9.24 14.32 -6.88
CA LEU A 153 -10.37 15.24 -6.67
C LEU A 153 -11.64 14.48 -6.26
N PRO A 154 -12.42 15.01 -5.29
CA PRO A 154 -13.77 14.54 -5.02
C PRO A 154 -14.72 14.91 -6.17
N ASP A 155 -15.92 14.32 -6.15
CA ASP A 155 -17.06 14.73 -6.98
C ASP A 155 -16.84 14.69 -8.50
N ALA A 156 -15.76 14.03 -8.94
CA ALA A 156 -15.41 13.81 -10.34
C ALA A 156 -16.10 12.56 -10.93
N TYR A 157 -16.09 12.48 -12.27
CA TYR A 157 -16.53 11.30 -13.04
C TYR A 157 -15.47 10.90 -14.06
N PHE A 158 -15.52 9.66 -14.53
CA PHE A 158 -14.62 9.15 -15.55
C PHE A 158 -15.39 8.30 -16.55
N THR A 159 -15.10 8.51 -17.84
CA THR A 159 -15.57 7.64 -18.92
C THR A 159 -14.40 7.15 -19.76
N TYR A 160 -14.51 5.93 -20.27
CA TYR A 160 -13.60 5.43 -21.30
C TYR A 160 -14.37 4.71 -22.41
N ASP A 161 -14.25 5.20 -23.64
CA ASP A 161 -14.82 4.58 -24.85
C ASP A 161 -13.86 3.50 -25.36
N ILE A 162 -14.29 2.24 -25.27
CA ILE A 162 -13.48 1.07 -25.62
C ILE A 162 -13.12 1.06 -27.11
N ALA A 163 -14.05 1.45 -27.98
CA ALA A 163 -13.83 1.42 -29.43
C ALA A 163 -12.90 2.53 -29.88
N LYS A 164 -12.98 3.70 -29.24
CA LYS A 164 -12.14 4.86 -29.58
C LYS A 164 -10.81 4.90 -28.82
N ASP A 165 -10.60 4.04 -27.82
CA ASP A 165 -9.47 4.10 -26.89
C ASP A 165 -9.30 5.52 -26.30
N LYS A 166 -10.42 6.13 -25.90
CA LYS A 166 -10.50 7.53 -25.45
C LYS A 166 -10.98 7.62 -24.01
N SER A 167 -10.17 8.21 -23.14
CA SER A 167 -10.53 8.54 -21.75
C SER A 167 -10.94 10.01 -21.59
N THR A 168 -12.03 10.24 -20.87
CA THR A 168 -12.49 11.59 -20.50
C THR A 168 -12.68 11.66 -18.98
N LEU A 169 -11.99 12.60 -18.33
CA LEU A 169 -12.16 12.92 -16.91
C LEU A 169 -13.09 14.13 -16.78
N PHE A 170 -14.01 14.08 -15.82
CA PHE A 170 -14.93 15.17 -15.52
C PHE A 170 -14.62 15.70 -14.14
N ILE A 171 -14.12 16.92 -14.03
CA ILE A 171 -13.78 17.56 -12.75
C ILE A 171 -14.83 18.61 -12.35
N PRO A 172 -15.01 18.92 -11.05
CA PRO A 172 -15.93 19.98 -10.64
C PRO A 172 -15.63 21.32 -11.35
N PRO A 173 -16.66 22.07 -11.81
CA PRO A 173 -16.43 23.39 -12.41
C PRO A 173 -15.89 24.37 -11.36
N ILE A 174 -15.18 25.40 -11.84
CA ILE A 174 -14.73 26.49 -10.99
C ILE A 174 -15.95 27.34 -10.62
N ASP A 175 -16.33 27.34 -9.35
CA ASP A 175 -17.29 28.29 -8.78
C ASP A 175 -16.55 29.55 -8.31
N PRO A 176 -16.80 30.74 -8.93
CA PRO A 176 -16.16 31.98 -8.51
C PRO A 176 -16.38 32.32 -7.03
N GLU A 177 -17.50 31.91 -6.43
CA GLU A 177 -17.77 32.15 -5.01
C GLU A 177 -16.88 31.27 -4.11
N SER A 178 -16.63 30.02 -4.50
CA SER A 178 -15.81 29.08 -3.72
C SER A 178 -14.33 29.45 -3.70
N VAL A 179 -13.81 30.13 -4.74
CA VAL A 179 -12.38 30.49 -4.86
C VAL A 179 -11.87 31.29 -3.66
N ILE A 180 -12.71 32.12 -3.06
CA ILE A 180 -12.35 32.92 -1.87
C ILE A 180 -12.16 32.03 -0.63
N TRP A 181 -12.88 30.91 -0.55
CA TRP A 181 -12.93 30.03 0.62
C TRP A 181 -11.96 28.84 0.51
N THR A 182 -11.88 28.23 -0.67
CA THR A 182 -11.15 26.97 -0.89
C THR A 182 -9.89 27.13 -1.74
N GLY A 183 -9.59 28.35 -2.18
CA GLY A 183 -8.55 28.62 -3.17
C GLY A 183 -8.99 28.26 -4.60
N LEU A 184 -8.11 28.52 -5.56
CA LEU A 184 -8.39 28.24 -6.97
C LEU A 184 -8.36 26.72 -7.21
N PRO A 185 -9.48 26.09 -7.63
CA PRO A 185 -9.49 24.67 -7.96
C PRO A 185 -8.77 24.41 -9.29
N LEU A 186 -8.47 23.14 -9.53
CA LEU A 186 -7.80 22.69 -10.75
C LEU A 186 -8.65 23.02 -11.98
N SER A 187 -8.07 23.70 -12.97
CA SER A 187 -8.72 23.93 -14.26
C SER A 187 -8.69 22.67 -15.15
N PRO A 188 -9.58 22.54 -16.15
CA PRO A 188 -9.53 21.45 -17.12
C PRO A 188 -8.17 21.34 -17.84
N GLU A 189 -7.54 22.46 -18.17
CA GLU A 189 -6.22 22.50 -18.83
C GLU A 189 -5.11 21.97 -17.91
N GLU A 190 -5.11 22.37 -16.63
CA GLU A 190 -4.15 21.87 -15.64
C GLU A 190 -4.38 20.39 -15.34
N ALA A 191 -5.65 19.95 -15.25
CA ALA A 191 -6.01 18.55 -15.08
C ALA A 191 -5.53 17.69 -16.26
N LEU A 192 -5.70 18.14 -17.49
CA LEU A 192 -5.22 17.46 -18.69
C LEU A 192 -3.68 17.38 -18.70
N ALA A 193 -3.00 18.43 -18.24
CA ALA A 193 -1.55 18.43 -18.06
C ALA A 193 -1.09 17.47 -16.95
N ARG A 194 -1.89 17.28 -15.89
CA ARG A 194 -1.56 16.46 -14.72
C ARG A 194 -1.86 14.97 -14.90
N TYR A 195 -3.08 14.62 -15.31
CA TYR A 195 -3.55 13.24 -15.39
C TYR A 195 -3.28 12.62 -16.77
N ASP A 196 -3.19 11.29 -16.81
CA ASP A 196 -3.02 10.53 -18.06
C ASP A 196 -4.38 10.22 -18.68
N VAL A 197 -5.01 11.25 -19.25
CA VAL A 197 -6.33 11.18 -19.92
C VAL A 197 -6.31 11.93 -21.24
N ASP A 198 -7.22 11.59 -22.16
CA ASP A 198 -7.30 12.23 -23.48
C ASP A 198 -8.06 13.55 -23.47
N GLU A 199 -9.00 13.72 -22.54
CA GLU A 199 -9.85 14.90 -22.44
C GLU A 199 -10.25 15.18 -20.99
N VAL A 200 -10.41 16.45 -20.65
CA VAL A 200 -11.00 16.88 -19.38
C VAL A 200 -12.17 17.82 -19.64
N LEU A 201 -13.31 17.52 -19.05
CA LEU A 201 -14.53 18.33 -19.07
C LEU A 201 -14.98 18.66 -17.64
N THR A 202 -16.02 19.45 -17.49
CA THR A 202 -16.62 19.77 -16.19
C THR A 202 -17.80 18.85 -15.87
N THR A 203 -18.03 18.58 -14.58
CA THR A 203 -19.04 17.62 -14.09
C THR A 203 -20.47 17.94 -14.48
N ASP A 204 -20.81 19.20 -14.74
CA ASP A 204 -22.11 19.66 -15.25
C ASP A 204 -22.41 19.18 -16.68
N THR A 205 -21.40 18.71 -17.42
CA THR A 205 -21.55 18.18 -18.79
C THR A 205 -21.78 16.67 -18.85
N ILE A 206 -21.64 15.93 -17.74
CA ILE A 206 -21.59 14.45 -17.75
C ILE A 206 -22.85 13.81 -18.36
N ASN A 207 -24.04 14.27 -17.96
CA ASN A 207 -25.28 13.71 -18.49
C ASN A 207 -25.47 14.02 -19.98
N ALA A 208 -24.97 15.16 -20.47
CA ALA A 208 -24.98 15.46 -21.89
C ALA A 208 -24.04 14.53 -22.69
N GLN A 209 -22.88 14.19 -22.12
CA GLN A 209 -21.96 13.22 -22.74
C GLN A 209 -22.54 11.79 -22.76
N LEU A 210 -23.16 11.36 -21.66
CA LEU A 210 -23.82 10.06 -21.58
C LEU A 210 -25.07 9.95 -22.47
N ALA A 211 -25.65 11.09 -22.89
CA ALA A 211 -26.81 11.18 -23.78
C ALA A 211 -26.44 11.37 -25.26
N LEU A 212 -25.17 11.25 -25.65
CA LEU A 212 -24.78 11.25 -27.05
C LEU A 212 -25.43 10.06 -27.79
N PRO A 213 -25.82 10.20 -29.06
CA PRO A 213 -26.48 9.12 -29.80
C PRO A 213 -25.52 7.97 -30.13
N ASN A 214 -26.08 6.82 -30.51
CA ASN A 214 -25.36 5.60 -30.91
C ASN A 214 -24.49 4.98 -29.81
N GLN A 215 -24.91 5.08 -28.54
CA GLN A 215 -24.29 4.30 -27.48
C GLN A 215 -24.66 2.82 -27.63
N THR A 216 -23.74 1.94 -27.24
CA THR A 216 -23.94 0.48 -27.33
C THR A 216 -24.15 -0.12 -25.95
N LYS A 217 -23.15 -0.02 -25.08
CA LYS A 217 -23.16 -0.61 -23.74
C LYS A 217 -22.47 0.32 -22.74
N VAL A 218 -22.99 0.38 -21.52
CA VAL A 218 -22.29 1.00 -20.40
C VAL A 218 -21.88 -0.08 -19.40
N TRP A 219 -20.63 0.03 -18.94
CA TRP A 219 -20.06 -0.79 -17.88
C TRP A 219 -19.86 0.10 -16.67
N ALA A 220 -20.50 -0.21 -15.56
CA ALA A 220 -20.40 0.62 -14.35
C ALA A 220 -20.43 -0.25 -13.08
N ILE A 221 -20.32 0.38 -11.91
CA ILE A 221 -20.41 -0.29 -10.62
C ILE A 221 -21.69 0.20 -9.93
N ALA A 222 -22.75 -0.60 -9.95
CA ALA A 222 -24.11 -0.15 -9.58
C ALA A 222 -24.20 0.62 -8.25
N PRO A 223 -23.59 0.17 -7.12
CA PRO A 223 -23.67 0.89 -5.85
C PRO A 223 -22.98 2.27 -5.83
N GLN A 224 -22.20 2.59 -6.86
CA GLN A 224 -21.37 3.79 -6.94
C GLN A 224 -22.00 4.90 -7.79
N ILE A 225 -23.11 4.60 -8.48
CA ILE A 225 -23.77 5.48 -9.44
C ILE A 225 -24.71 6.43 -8.71
N SER A 226 -24.53 7.73 -8.91
CA SER A 226 -25.35 8.78 -8.33
C SER A 226 -26.76 8.80 -8.95
N THR A 227 -27.76 9.17 -8.15
CA THR A 227 -29.18 9.10 -8.54
C THR A 227 -29.56 10.00 -9.71
N HIS A 228 -28.81 11.08 -9.96
CA HIS A 228 -29.04 12.00 -11.08
C HIS A 228 -28.39 11.55 -12.40
N ILE A 229 -27.63 10.45 -12.39
CA ILE A 229 -26.97 9.91 -13.57
C ILE A 229 -27.92 9.01 -14.32
N THR A 230 -28.04 9.21 -15.64
CA THR A 230 -28.93 8.42 -16.49
C THR A 230 -28.18 7.79 -17.66
N PHE A 231 -28.52 6.54 -17.97
CA PHE A 231 -27.95 5.78 -19.09
C PHE A 231 -29.03 5.43 -20.11
N LEU A 232 -29.90 6.40 -20.44
CA LEU A 232 -31.06 6.19 -21.31
C LEU A 232 -30.65 5.76 -22.72
N GLU A 233 -29.61 6.39 -23.28
CA GLU A 233 -29.12 6.11 -24.63
C GLU A 233 -28.36 4.78 -24.74
N PHE A 234 -27.98 4.14 -23.62
CA PHE A 234 -27.29 2.86 -23.62
C PHE A 234 -28.29 1.69 -23.64
N PRO A 235 -28.49 0.97 -24.76
CA PRO A 235 -29.43 -0.14 -24.81
C PRO A 235 -29.00 -1.32 -23.92
N GLN A 236 -27.70 -1.48 -23.69
CA GLN A 236 -27.14 -2.51 -22.80
C GLN A 236 -26.42 -1.89 -21.60
N LYS A 237 -26.54 -2.55 -20.44
CA LYS A 237 -25.96 -2.10 -19.17
C LYS A 237 -25.40 -3.31 -18.45
N ASP A 238 -24.11 -3.26 -18.07
CA ASP A 238 -23.47 -4.27 -17.24
C ASP A 238 -22.94 -3.62 -15.97
N PHE A 239 -23.40 -4.11 -14.83
CA PHE A 239 -23.00 -3.61 -13.51
C PHE A 239 -22.25 -4.62 -12.66
N THR A 240 -21.73 -5.67 -13.30
CA THR A 240 -21.14 -6.83 -12.65
C THR A 240 -19.66 -6.99 -13.01
N LEU A 241 -19.33 -6.94 -14.31
CA LEU A 241 -18.00 -7.33 -14.78
C LEU A 241 -16.94 -6.26 -14.55
N LEU A 242 -17.28 -4.97 -14.59
CA LEU A 242 -16.29 -3.89 -14.45
C LEU A 242 -15.56 -3.94 -13.11
N LYS A 243 -16.28 -4.21 -12.01
CA LYS A 243 -15.67 -4.34 -10.68
C LYS A 243 -14.66 -5.48 -10.67
N GLU A 244 -15.07 -6.68 -11.09
CA GLU A 244 -14.20 -7.86 -11.17
C GLU A 244 -12.96 -7.57 -12.05
N ALA A 245 -13.15 -6.95 -13.21
CA ALA A 245 -12.07 -6.62 -14.13
C ALA A 245 -11.03 -5.67 -13.53
N ILE A 246 -11.47 -4.68 -12.76
CA ILE A 246 -10.56 -3.78 -12.03
C ILE A 246 -9.85 -4.53 -10.90
N GLU A 247 -10.55 -5.37 -10.15
CA GLU A 247 -9.99 -6.16 -9.06
C GLU A 247 -8.89 -7.12 -9.54
N GLU A 248 -9.10 -7.78 -10.68
CA GLU A 248 -8.13 -8.67 -11.32
C GLU A 248 -6.94 -7.90 -11.93
N ALA A 249 -7.21 -6.75 -12.56
CA ALA A 249 -6.16 -5.88 -13.09
C ALA A 249 -5.22 -5.37 -11.97
N ARG A 250 -5.74 -5.09 -10.77
CA ARG A 250 -4.94 -4.61 -9.63
C ARG A 250 -4.01 -5.66 -9.01
N ILE A 251 -4.19 -6.97 -9.29
CA ILE A 251 -3.35 -8.02 -8.70
C ILE A 251 -1.88 -7.83 -9.09
N ARG A 252 -1.61 -7.60 -10.38
CA ARG A 252 -0.24 -7.42 -10.91
C ARG A 252 0.10 -5.94 -10.99
N LYS A 253 1.15 -5.50 -10.29
CA LYS A 253 1.53 -4.09 -10.21
C LYS A 253 2.40 -3.70 -11.40
N SER A 254 2.13 -2.54 -12.01
CA SER A 254 3.05 -1.93 -12.98
C SER A 254 4.31 -1.41 -12.30
N GLU A 255 5.34 -1.05 -13.07
CA GLU A 255 6.57 -0.47 -12.51
C GLU A 255 6.29 0.82 -11.73
N TYR A 256 5.32 1.63 -12.18
CA TYR A 256 4.91 2.86 -11.49
C TYR A 256 4.23 2.55 -10.15
N GLU A 257 3.36 1.55 -10.12
CA GLU A 257 2.69 1.11 -8.88
C GLU A 257 3.71 0.59 -7.86
N VAL A 258 4.66 -0.24 -8.31
CA VAL A 258 5.74 -0.72 -7.44
C VAL A 258 6.58 0.45 -6.91
N ALA A 259 6.84 1.49 -7.71
CA ALA A 259 7.55 2.68 -7.27
C ALA A 259 6.78 3.45 -6.17
N LEU A 260 5.46 3.58 -6.29
CA LEU A 260 4.61 4.16 -5.23
C LEU A 260 4.67 3.35 -3.94
N MET A 261 4.58 2.02 -4.03
CA MET A 261 4.67 1.13 -2.88
C MET A 261 6.06 1.13 -2.21
N ARG A 262 7.13 1.26 -2.99
CA ARG A 262 8.49 1.48 -2.45
C ARG A 262 8.56 2.80 -1.69
N LYS A 263 7.97 3.87 -2.23
CA LYS A 263 7.93 5.15 -1.54
C LYS A 263 7.17 5.07 -0.21
N ALA A 264 6.03 4.38 -0.19
CA ALA A 264 5.30 4.10 1.05
C ALA A 264 6.17 3.32 2.06
N ASN A 265 6.87 2.26 1.63
CA ASN A 265 7.79 1.49 2.48
C ASN A 265 8.96 2.33 3.02
N GLU A 266 9.54 3.22 2.20
CA GLU A 266 10.60 4.13 2.61
C GLU A 266 10.12 5.10 3.70
N ILE A 267 8.94 5.68 3.53
CA ILE A 267 8.34 6.59 4.51
C ILE A 267 8.02 5.85 5.82
N SER A 268 7.38 4.69 5.73
CA SER A 268 7.08 3.85 6.90
C SER A 268 8.34 3.42 7.63
N LYS A 269 9.46 3.19 6.93
CA LYS A 269 10.75 2.93 7.58
C LYS A 269 11.21 4.09 8.45
N VAL A 270 11.01 5.34 8.03
CA VAL A 270 11.35 6.51 8.85
C VAL A 270 10.53 6.48 10.15
N GLY A 271 9.22 6.23 10.06
CA GLY A 271 8.34 6.10 11.22
C GLY A 271 8.74 4.96 12.16
N HIS A 272 8.92 3.73 11.64
CA HIS A 272 9.37 2.57 12.42
C HIS A 272 10.70 2.85 13.12
N THR A 273 11.67 3.45 12.41
CA THR A 273 12.98 3.78 12.97
C THR A 273 12.87 4.84 14.07
N ALA A 274 11.99 5.83 13.91
CA ALA A 274 11.76 6.84 14.94
C ALA A 274 11.16 6.22 16.21
N VAL A 275 10.20 5.30 16.06
CA VAL A 275 9.61 4.58 17.20
C VAL A 275 10.66 3.72 17.92
N LEU A 276 11.48 2.96 17.17
CA LEU A 276 12.58 2.17 17.75
C LEU A 276 13.51 3.03 18.61
N LYS A 277 13.85 4.24 18.15
CA LYS A 277 14.69 5.18 18.90
C LYS A 277 14.01 5.75 20.15
N ALA A 278 12.69 5.90 20.12
CA ALA A 278 11.95 6.56 21.20
C ALA A 278 11.43 5.60 22.28
N VAL A 279 11.31 4.29 22.00
CA VAL A 279 10.56 3.33 22.84
C VAL A 279 10.98 3.31 24.31
N LYS A 280 12.29 3.42 24.61
CA LYS A 280 12.81 3.40 25.99
C LYS A 280 12.40 4.61 26.82
N HIS A 281 12.02 5.70 26.17
CA HIS A 281 11.71 6.99 26.81
C HIS A 281 10.22 7.36 26.72
N ALA A 282 9.45 6.64 25.89
CA ALA A 282 8.02 6.80 25.82
C ALA A 282 7.34 6.22 27.06
N LYS A 283 6.23 6.85 27.46
CA LYS A 283 5.48 6.43 28.65
C LYS A 283 4.37 5.45 28.31
N ASN A 284 3.78 5.60 27.13
CA ASN A 284 2.60 4.86 26.69
C ASN A 284 2.61 4.66 25.17
N GLU A 285 1.75 3.76 24.70
CA GLU A 285 1.58 3.41 23.29
C GLU A 285 1.25 4.63 22.41
N ARG A 286 0.39 5.54 22.88
CA ARG A 286 -0.07 6.72 22.13
C ARG A 286 1.07 7.66 21.73
N GLU A 287 2.08 7.82 22.59
CA GLU A 287 3.25 8.65 22.27
C GLU A 287 4.03 8.11 21.06
N LEU A 288 4.12 6.78 20.94
CA LEU A 288 4.80 6.11 19.84
C LEU A 288 3.94 6.11 18.57
N GLU A 289 2.63 5.92 18.68
CA GLU A 289 1.68 6.11 17.58
C GLU A 289 1.79 7.51 16.98
N ALA A 290 1.72 8.55 17.83
CA ALA A 290 1.84 9.93 17.40
C ALA A 290 3.17 10.20 16.68
N LEU A 291 4.27 9.60 17.16
CA LEU A 291 5.57 9.71 16.52
C LEU A 291 5.58 9.07 15.12
N PHE A 292 5.03 7.86 14.98
CA PHE A 292 4.93 7.20 13.67
C PHE A 292 4.12 8.05 12.67
N ILE A 293 2.96 8.54 13.09
CA ILE A 293 2.07 9.36 12.26
C ILE A 293 2.76 10.67 11.86
N LYS A 294 3.42 11.35 12.82
CA LYS A 294 4.17 12.58 12.57
C LYS A 294 5.22 12.36 11.48
N GLU A 295 6.04 11.32 11.60
CA GLU A 295 7.09 11.04 10.62
C GLU A 295 6.50 10.67 9.26
N SER A 296 5.41 9.91 9.22
CA SER A 296 4.73 9.59 7.96
C SER A 296 4.23 10.84 7.23
N ILE A 297 3.52 11.73 7.94
CA ILE A 297 3.02 13.00 7.40
C ILE A 297 4.19 13.87 6.91
N ALA A 298 5.23 14.03 7.73
CA ALA A 298 6.37 14.89 7.41
C ALA A 298 7.14 14.43 6.17
N ASN A 299 7.08 13.14 5.83
CA ASN A 299 7.75 12.55 4.68
C ASN A 299 6.81 12.32 3.48
N GLY A 300 5.55 12.81 3.55
CA GLY A 300 4.63 12.86 2.41
C GLY A 300 3.55 11.76 2.38
N ALA A 301 3.53 10.84 3.35
CA ALA A 301 2.41 9.91 3.56
C ALA A 301 1.47 10.53 4.60
N ARG A 302 0.61 11.44 4.13
CA ARG A 302 -0.36 12.14 5.01
C ARG A 302 -1.30 11.14 5.68
N GLU A 303 -1.82 10.22 4.89
CA GLU A 303 -2.74 9.19 5.35
C GLU A 303 -1.96 7.94 5.78
N GLN A 304 -2.49 7.23 6.76
CA GLN A 304 -2.03 5.88 7.09
C GLN A 304 -2.80 4.87 6.23
N ALA A 305 -2.15 3.76 5.88
CA ALA A 305 -2.82 2.70 5.12
C ALA A 305 -3.95 2.06 5.94
N TYR A 306 -3.76 1.99 7.26
CA TYR A 306 -4.68 1.49 8.27
C TYR A 306 -4.35 2.15 9.61
N HIS A 307 -5.22 1.99 10.61
CA HIS A 307 -4.94 2.48 11.95
C HIS A 307 -3.77 1.71 12.54
N SER A 308 -2.75 2.43 13.02
CA SER A 308 -1.56 1.80 13.59
C SER A 308 -1.94 0.92 14.78
N ILE A 309 -1.23 -0.18 14.93
CA ILE A 309 -1.34 -1.11 16.04
C ILE A 309 -0.06 -0.94 16.85
N VAL A 310 -0.20 -0.34 18.03
CA VAL A 310 0.93 -0.08 18.94
C VAL A 310 0.67 -0.83 20.22
N ALA A 311 1.05 -2.11 20.25
CA ALA A 311 0.62 -3.05 21.27
C ALA A 311 1.78 -3.45 22.19
N SER A 312 1.71 -3.08 23.45
CA SER A 312 2.73 -3.36 24.46
C SER A 312 2.37 -4.56 25.34
N GLY A 313 3.36 -5.40 25.66
CA GLY A 313 3.19 -6.58 26.52
C GLY A 313 2.11 -7.53 26.00
N THR A 314 1.21 -7.99 26.87
CA THR A 314 0.15 -8.93 26.51
C THR A 314 -0.85 -8.40 25.47
N ALA A 315 -0.93 -7.08 25.26
CA ALA A 315 -1.73 -6.50 24.19
C ALA A 315 -1.26 -6.95 22.79
N ALA A 316 0.03 -7.27 22.63
CA ALA A 316 0.59 -7.78 21.38
C ALA A 316 -0.01 -9.13 20.94
N ALA A 317 -0.75 -9.81 21.82
CA ALA A 317 -1.52 -11.01 21.49
C ALA A 317 -2.88 -10.70 20.82
N THR A 318 -3.27 -9.43 20.72
CA THR A 318 -4.51 -8.97 20.05
C THR A 318 -4.18 -8.51 18.63
N LEU A 319 -4.59 -9.29 17.62
CA LEU A 319 -4.12 -9.12 16.24
C LEU A 319 -4.38 -7.73 15.64
N HIS A 320 -5.56 -7.16 15.86
CA HIS A 320 -5.95 -5.82 15.41
C HIS A 320 -6.22 -4.91 16.63
N TYR A 321 -5.20 -4.72 17.48
CA TYR A 321 -5.31 -3.89 18.66
C TYR A 321 -5.41 -2.40 18.30
N MET A 322 -6.40 -1.70 18.88
CA MET A 322 -6.74 -0.32 18.51
C MET A 322 -6.64 0.68 19.68
N LYS A 323 -6.53 0.18 20.93
CA LYS A 323 -6.66 1.03 22.12
C LYS A 323 -5.47 1.99 22.28
N ASN A 324 -4.27 1.59 21.85
CA ASN A 324 -3.03 2.38 21.77
C ASN A 324 -2.85 3.39 22.91
N SER A 325 -3.09 2.99 24.16
CA SER A 325 -3.05 3.91 25.31
C SER A 325 -2.55 3.27 26.59
N GLU A 326 -2.08 2.02 26.54
CA GLU A 326 -1.51 1.39 27.71
C GLU A 326 -0.12 1.97 28.04
N GLU A 327 0.21 1.93 29.33
CA GLU A 327 1.54 2.28 29.82
C GLU A 327 2.58 1.24 29.38
N LEU A 328 3.83 1.67 29.15
CA LEU A 328 4.92 0.79 28.74
C LEU A 328 5.71 0.20 29.92
N GLU A 329 5.61 0.81 31.10
CA GLU A 329 6.38 0.40 32.28
C GLU A 329 6.10 -1.05 32.67
N GLY A 330 7.16 -1.82 32.95
CA GLY A 330 7.08 -3.22 33.35
C GLY A 330 6.78 -4.22 32.22
N LYS A 331 6.55 -3.77 30.99
CA LYS A 331 6.26 -4.66 29.84
C LYS A 331 7.52 -5.06 29.09
N LEU A 332 7.50 -6.27 28.51
CA LEU A 332 8.67 -6.84 27.84
C LEU A 332 8.86 -6.28 26.42
N ASN A 333 7.83 -6.41 25.59
CA ASN A 333 7.89 -6.16 24.15
C ASN A 333 6.87 -5.10 23.73
N LEU A 334 7.17 -4.45 22.62
CA LEU A 334 6.21 -3.68 21.82
C LEU A 334 6.11 -4.33 20.44
N LEU A 335 4.90 -4.61 19.99
CA LEU A 335 4.58 -4.95 18.62
C LEU A 335 4.01 -3.69 17.96
N LEU A 336 4.78 -3.14 17.02
CA LEU A 336 4.36 -2.05 16.16
C LEU A 336 4.01 -2.61 14.79
N ASP A 337 2.73 -2.56 14.44
CA ASP A 337 2.24 -2.84 13.11
C ASP A 337 1.65 -1.53 12.55
N ALA A 338 2.38 -0.93 11.61
CA ALA A 338 2.04 0.38 11.07
C ALA A 338 2.64 0.58 9.68
N GLY A 339 1.84 1.18 8.79
CA GLY A 339 2.23 1.51 7.43
C GLY A 339 1.55 2.78 6.92
N GLY A 340 2.35 3.65 6.30
CA GLY A 340 1.87 4.84 5.60
C GLY A 340 1.26 4.50 4.25
N GLU A 341 0.40 5.39 3.77
CA GLU A 341 -0.16 5.38 2.43
C GLU A 341 0.44 6.55 1.62
N TYR A 342 1.06 6.23 0.49
CA TYR A 342 1.58 7.22 -0.44
C TYR A 342 0.76 7.22 -1.73
N GLN A 343 0.02 8.31 -1.98
CA GLN A 343 -0.84 8.47 -3.15
C GLN A 343 -1.78 7.27 -3.41
N CYS A 344 -2.52 6.86 -2.37
CA CYS A 344 -3.41 5.68 -2.40
C CYS A 344 -2.73 4.32 -2.49
N TYR A 345 -1.39 4.20 -2.41
CA TYR A 345 -0.69 2.91 -2.33
C TYR A 345 -0.15 2.67 -0.92
N ALA A 346 -0.51 1.51 -0.37
CA ALA A 346 -0.23 1.12 0.99
C ALA A 346 1.17 0.52 1.16
N SER A 347 1.68 0.66 2.37
CA SER A 347 2.69 -0.23 2.95
C SER A 347 2.10 -0.87 4.20
N ASP A 348 2.63 -2.02 4.59
CA ASP A 348 2.13 -2.79 5.74
C ASP A 348 3.31 -3.47 6.44
N ILE A 349 3.71 -3.00 7.60
CA ILE A 349 4.98 -3.41 8.21
C ILE A 349 4.78 -3.60 9.70
N THR A 350 5.09 -4.81 10.16
CA THR A 350 5.13 -5.16 11.57
C THR A 350 6.55 -5.45 12.05
N ARG A 351 6.92 -4.87 13.21
CA ARG A 351 8.10 -5.23 13.99
C ARG A 351 7.75 -5.41 15.45
N THR A 352 8.35 -6.42 16.07
CA THR A 352 8.29 -6.62 17.53
C THR A 352 9.68 -6.37 18.12
N PHE A 353 9.77 -5.61 19.21
CA PHE A 353 11.06 -5.22 19.80
C PHE A 353 10.98 -5.01 21.31
N PRO A 354 12.11 -5.11 22.04
CA PRO A 354 12.09 -4.99 23.49
C PRO A 354 11.96 -3.53 23.93
N ILE A 355 11.03 -3.25 24.84
CA ILE A 355 10.79 -1.88 25.34
C ILE A 355 12.01 -1.35 26.07
N ASN A 356 12.68 -2.20 26.87
CA ASN A 356 13.84 -1.81 27.67
C ASN A 356 15.18 -1.87 26.92
N GLY A 357 15.15 -2.19 25.62
CA GLY A 357 16.33 -2.24 24.74
C GLY A 357 17.05 -3.58 24.62
N HIS A 358 16.68 -4.60 25.42
CA HIS A 358 17.17 -5.96 25.26
C HIS A 358 16.03 -6.97 25.41
N PHE A 359 16.01 -7.97 24.55
CA PHE A 359 15.04 -9.07 24.68
C PHE A 359 15.32 -9.91 25.93
N THR A 360 14.26 -10.34 26.61
CA THR A 360 14.36 -11.43 27.58
C THR A 360 14.67 -12.75 26.85
N PRO A 361 15.20 -13.78 27.53
CA PRO A 361 15.42 -15.09 26.91
C PRO A 361 14.15 -15.66 26.24
N GLU A 362 13.00 -15.51 26.89
CA GLU A 362 11.70 -15.97 26.38
C GLU A 362 11.29 -15.18 25.13
N SER A 363 11.34 -13.85 25.16
CA SER A 363 11.00 -13.02 24.01
C SER A 363 11.95 -13.24 22.84
N ARG A 364 13.27 -13.34 23.10
CA ARG A 364 14.29 -13.60 22.07
C ARG A 364 14.04 -14.93 21.37
N SER A 365 13.75 -15.98 22.14
CA SER A 365 13.50 -17.31 21.60
C SER A 365 12.31 -17.34 20.65
N ILE A 366 11.22 -16.64 20.99
CA ILE A 366 10.05 -16.52 20.11
C ILE A 366 10.36 -15.65 18.89
N TYR A 367 11.10 -14.56 19.08
CA TYR A 367 11.53 -13.70 17.98
C TYR A 367 12.34 -14.46 16.93
N ASP A 368 13.33 -15.26 17.37
CA ASP A 368 14.17 -16.04 16.47
C ASP A 368 13.35 -17.09 15.69
N ILE A 369 12.33 -17.70 16.31
CA ILE A 369 11.42 -18.62 15.62
C ILE A 369 10.62 -17.88 14.55
N VAL A 370 10.02 -16.72 14.86
CA VAL A 370 9.22 -15.95 13.90
C VAL A 370 10.08 -15.41 12.76
N LEU A 371 11.31 -14.98 13.05
CA LEU A 371 12.28 -14.58 12.02
C LEU A 371 12.64 -15.76 11.09
N SER A 372 12.79 -16.96 11.66
CA SER A 372 12.99 -18.20 10.89
C SER A 372 11.77 -18.54 10.03
N MET A 373 10.56 -18.44 10.58
CA MET A 373 9.31 -18.63 9.82
C MET A 373 9.28 -17.69 8.61
N GLN A 374 9.53 -16.40 8.82
CA GLN A 374 9.46 -15.39 7.78
C GLN A 374 10.51 -15.61 6.70
N SER A 375 11.78 -15.78 7.09
CA SER A 375 12.89 -15.94 6.15
C SER A 375 12.75 -17.18 5.28
N GLN A 376 12.31 -18.31 5.85
CA GLN A 376 12.07 -19.53 5.10
C GLN A 376 10.87 -19.40 4.15
N CYS A 377 9.77 -18.79 4.60
CA CYS A 377 8.62 -18.51 3.73
C CYS A 377 9.00 -17.61 2.55
N ILE A 378 9.69 -16.50 2.82
CA ILE A 378 10.17 -15.57 1.79
C ILE A 378 11.07 -16.29 0.78
N SER A 379 11.94 -17.19 1.22
CA SER A 379 12.86 -17.92 0.32
C SER A 379 12.16 -18.82 -0.72
N MET A 380 10.90 -19.20 -0.48
CA MET A 380 10.09 -19.97 -1.44
C MET A 380 9.49 -19.10 -2.55
N LEU A 381 9.42 -17.78 -2.35
CA LEU A 381 8.57 -16.92 -3.15
C LEU A 381 9.12 -16.68 -4.55
N LYS A 382 8.29 -17.02 -5.52
CA LYS A 382 8.45 -16.79 -6.96
C LYS A 382 7.11 -16.98 -7.65
N ALA A 383 7.01 -16.55 -8.90
CA ALA A 383 5.82 -16.77 -9.70
C ALA A 383 5.42 -18.26 -9.74
N GLY A 384 4.13 -18.53 -9.52
CA GLY A 384 3.55 -19.86 -9.55
C GLY A 384 3.68 -20.66 -8.25
N VAL A 385 4.31 -20.14 -7.19
CA VAL A 385 4.34 -20.83 -5.88
C VAL A 385 2.93 -20.90 -5.28
N SER A 386 2.58 -22.02 -4.63
CA SER A 386 1.32 -22.16 -3.90
C SER A 386 1.40 -21.44 -2.55
N TRP A 387 0.57 -20.43 -2.33
CA TRP A 387 0.53 -19.71 -1.06
C TRP A 387 0.11 -20.60 0.11
N ASP A 388 -0.81 -21.54 -0.12
CA ASP A 388 -1.24 -22.54 0.86
C ASP A 388 -0.05 -23.40 1.35
N GLU A 389 0.91 -23.74 0.47
CA GLU A 389 2.12 -24.48 0.83
C GLU A 389 3.12 -23.61 1.63
N VAL A 390 3.25 -22.33 1.30
CA VAL A 390 4.11 -21.39 2.06
C VAL A 390 3.53 -21.18 3.47
N HIS A 391 2.21 -21.03 3.59
CA HIS A 391 1.51 -20.96 4.88
C HIS A 391 1.71 -22.23 5.71
N LEU A 392 1.64 -23.40 5.07
CA LEU A 392 1.93 -24.68 5.73
C LEU A 392 3.38 -24.77 6.23
N LEU A 393 4.35 -24.24 5.46
CA LEU A 393 5.75 -24.16 5.91
C LEU A 393 5.88 -23.30 7.17
N ALA A 394 5.23 -22.13 7.23
CA ALA A 394 5.25 -21.29 8.42
C ALA A 394 4.81 -22.05 9.67
N HIS A 395 3.73 -22.84 9.59
CA HIS A 395 3.28 -23.68 10.69
C HIS A 395 4.27 -24.80 11.04
N LYS A 396 4.92 -25.43 10.06
CA LYS A 396 5.95 -26.45 10.33
C LYS A 396 7.13 -25.87 11.10
N VAL A 397 7.62 -24.70 10.69
CA VAL A 397 8.72 -24.01 11.38
C VAL A 397 8.30 -23.58 12.79
N ALA A 398 7.07 -23.07 12.97
CA ALA A 398 6.53 -22.75 14.28
C ALA A 398 6.48 -23.98 15.21
N ILE A 399 6.02 -25.13 14.69
CA ILE A 399 5.95 -26.38 15.46
C ILE A 399 7.35 -26.82 15.90
N GLU A 400 8.31 -26.83 14.98
CA GLU A 400 9.70 -27.21 15.29
C GLU A 400 10.32 -26.27 16.32
N GLY A 401 10.11 -24.96 16.18
CA GLY A 401 10.54 -23.94 17.14
C GLY A 401 9.93 -24.15 18.53
N LEU A 402 8.60 -24.26 18.62
CA LEU A 402 7.90 -24.43 19.89
C LEU A 402 8.18 -25.78 20.55
N LEU A 403 8.48 -26.83 19.78
CA LEU A 403 8.98 -28.11 20.29
C LEU A 403 10.37 -27.96 20.93
N SER A 404 11.27 -27.20 20.28
CA SER A 404 12.62 -26.98 20.81
C SER A 404 12.64 -26.22 22.13
N LEU A 405 11.65 -25.34 22.35
CA LEU A 405 11.44 -24.63 23.62
C LEU A 405 10.70 -25.47 24.67
N GLY A 406 10.17 -26.63 24.28
CA GLY A 406 9.37 -27.51 25.14
C GLY A 406 7.96 -27.00 25.43
N ILE A 407 7.49 -25.95 24.74
CA ILE A 407 6.11 -25.45 24.81
C ILE A 407 5.16 -26.47 24.18
N LEU A 408 5.56 -27.01 23.03
CA LEU A 408 4.92 -28.19 22.45
C LEU A 408 5.68 -29.46 22.84
N LYS A 409 5.00 -30.60 22.79
CA LYS A 409 5.57 -31.94 23.04
C LYS A 409 4.90 -33.00 22.15
N GLY A 410 5.59 -34.10 21.88
CA GLY A 410 5.09 -35.20 21.04
C GLY A 410 5.67 -35.16 19.62
N ASP A 411 4.99 -35.82 18.69
CA ASP A 411 5.40 -35.91 17.29
C ASP A 411 4.97 -34.68 16.47
N LYS A 412 5.87 -34.13 15.65
CA LYS A 412 5.62 -32.90 14.89
C LYS A 412 4.54 -33.06 13.81
N GLU A 413 4.44 -34.23 13.17
CA GLU A 413 3.44 -34.48 12.13
C GLU A 413 2.06 -34.69 12.75
N GLU A 414 1.99 -35.32 13.94
CA GLU A 414 0.76 -35.44 14.71
C GLU A 414 0.24 -34.07 15.18
N ILE A 415 1.12 -33.20 15.69
CA ILE A 415 0.78 -31.81 16.07
C ILE A 415 0.24 -31.04 14.86
N LEU A 416 0.92 -31.15 13.72
CA LEU A 416 0.51 -30.49 12.49
C LEU A 416 -0.85 -31.03 12.02
N LYS A 417 -1.05 -32.35 12.01
CA LYS A 417 -2.32 -32.98 11.63
C LYS A 417 -3.46 -32.56 12.55
N ALA A 418 -3.21 -32.45 13.84
CA ALA A 418 -4.17 -31.98 14.82
C ALA A 418 -4.49 -30.48 14.71
N ARG A 419 -3.71 -29.70 13.94
CA ARG A 419 -3.83 -28.23 13.82
C ARG A 419 -3.58 -27.49 15.14
N THR A 420 -2.85 -28.09 16.09
CA THR A 420 -2.58 -27.48 17.40
C THR A 420 -1.79 -26.17 17.29
N SER A 421 -0.94 -26.01 16.26
CA SER A 421 -0.21 -24.77 15.99
C SER A 421 -1.10 -23.55 15.75
N VAL A 422 -2.37 -23.74 15.34
CA VAL A 422 -3.35 -22.65 15.14
C VAL A 422 -3.69 -21.94 16.46
N ALA A 423 -3.43 -22.57 17.61
CA ALA A 423 -3.55 -21.89 18.91
C ALA A 423 -2.55 -20.73 19.08
N PHE A 424 -1.37 -20.88 18.47
CA PHE A 424 -0.25 -19.93 18.60
C PHE A 424 -0.10 -19.04 17.37
N PHE A 425 -0.51 -19.50 16.19
CA PHE A 425 -0.50 -18.75 14.95
C PHE A 425 -1.90 -18.82 14.30
N PRO A 426 -2.84 -17.94 14.72
CA PRO A 426 -4.26 -18.09 14.39
C PRO A 426 -4.71 -17.40 13.10
N HIS A 427 -3.86 -16.59 12.45
CA HIS A 427 -4.19 -15.86 11.24
C HIS A 427 -3.47 -16.42 10.00
N GLY A 428 -3.82 -15.92 8.81
CA GLY A 428 -3.12 -16.28 7.58
C GLY A 428 -1.72 -15.68 7.52
N LEU A 429 -0.80 -16.32 6.79
CA LEU A 429 0.59 -15.86 6.59
C LEU A 429 0.72 -14.47 5.98
N GLY A 430 -0.30 -14.01 5.27
CA GLY A 430 -0.32 -12.69 4.65
C GLY A 430 -1.37 -12.58 3.57
N HIS A 431 -1.31 -11.49 2.83
CA HIS A 431 -2.33 -11.08 1.87
C HIS A 431 -1.75 -10.28 0.73
N TYR A 432 -2.51 -10.10 -0.36
CA TYR A 432 -2.14 -9.12 -1.36
C TYR A 432 -2.15 -7.71 -0.75
N LEU A 433 -1.20 -6.90 -1.20
CA LEU A 433 -1.02 -5.51 -0.82
C LEU A 433 -0.96 -4.65 -2.09
N GLY A 434 -1.56 -3.46 -2.06
CA GLY A 434 -1.57 -2.55 -3.18
C GLY A 434 -2.20 -1.23 -2.80
N MET A 435 -3.33 -0.88 -3.42
CA MET A 435 -4.04 0.37 -3.10
C MET A 435 -4.84 0.31 -1.79
N ASP A 436 -5.14 -0.92 -1.35
CA ASP A 436 -5.71 -1.24 -0.05
C ASP A 436 -4.71 -2.13 0.70
N THR A 437 -4.68 -2.05 2.03
CA THR A 437 -3.84 -2.91 2.88
C THR A 437 -4.13 -4.38 2.59
N HIS A 438 -5.41 -4.78 2.74
CA HIS A 438 -5.92 -6.05 2.24
C HIS A 438 -6.43 -5.85 0.81
N ASP A 439 -5.55 -6.01 -0.17
CA ASP A 439 -5.84 -5.76 -1.58
C ASP A 439 -6.72 -6.85 -2.22
N THR A 440 -7.22 -6.59 -3.42
CA THR A 440 -8.21 -7.43 -4.10
C THR A 440 -7.62 -8.70 -4.73
N GLY A 441 -8.47 -9.64 -5.16
CA GLY A 441 -8.05 -10.82 -5.94
C GLY A 441 -7.47 -11.99 -5.14
N GLY A 442 -7.56 -11.97 -3.80
CA GLY A 442 -7.02 -13.04 -2.95
C GLY A 442 -7.93 -14.28 -2.78
N HIS A 443 -9.21 -14.18 -3.14
CA HIS A 443 -10.20 -15.27 -3.02
C HIS A 443 -10.18 -16.04 -1.67
N PRO A 444 -10.33 -15.35 -0.52
CA PRO A 444 -10.38 -16.01 0.78
C PRO A 444 -11.54 -17.01 0.88
N ASN A 445 -11.33 -18.09 1.62
CA ASN A 445 -12.38 -19.05 1.95
C ASN A 445 -12.60 -19.10 3.48
N TYR A 446 -13.36 -18.14 4.01
CA TYR A 446 -13.65 -18.08 5.45
C TYR A 446 -14.55 -19.21 5.96
N GLU A 447 -15.17 -19.96 5.05
CA GLU A 447 -15.96 -21.16 5.35
C GLU A 447 -15.13 -22.45 5.36
N ASP A 448 -13.81 -22.36 5.16
CA ASP A 448 -12.93 -23.53 5.19
C ASP A 448 -13.02 -24.23 6.55
N LYS A 449 -13.32 -25.54 6.51
CA LYS A 449 -13.47 -26.36 7.71
C LYS A 449 -12.11 -26.59 8.36
N ASP A 450 -11.03 -26.58 7.59
CA ASP A 450 -9.68 -26.64 8.14
C ASP A 450 -9.28 -25.26 8.68
N ARG A 451 -9.20 -25.16 10.01
CA ARG A 451 -8.88 -23.92 10.72
C ARG A 451 -7.52 -23.34 10.33
N LEU A 452 -6.61 -24.17 9.82
CA LEU A 452 -5.29 -23.72 9.39
C LEU A 452 -5.38 -22.82 8.15
N PHE A 453 -6.34 -23.03 7.25
CA PHE A 453 -6.47 -22.25 6.01
C PHE A 453 -7.59 -21.21 6.05
N ARG A 454 -8.50 -21.28 7.03
CA ARG A 454 -9.71 -20.44 7.12
C ARG A 454 -9.45 -18.94 7.02
N TYR A 455 -8.38 -18.45 7.62
CA TYR A 455 -8.07 -17.01 7.68
C TYR A 455 -7.05 -16.56 6.64
N LEU A 456 -6.67 -17.42 5.70
CA LEU A 456 -5.89 -17.00 4.54
C LEU A 456 -6.69 -16.03 3.67
N ARG A 457 -6.07 -14.89 3.37
CA ARG A 457 -6.64 -13.85 2.50
C ARG A 457 -6.28 -14.07 1.03
N VAL A 458 -5.23 -14.83 0.76
CA VAL A 458 -4.81 -15.28 -0.57
C VAL A 458 -4.90 -16.81 -0.60
N ARG A 459 -5.43 -17.38 -1.67
CA ARG A 459 -5.46 -18.82 -1.92
C ARG A 459 -4.89 -19.13 -3.30
N GLY A 460 -4.19 -20.26 -3.41
CA GLY A 460 -3.66 -20.74 -4.69
C GLY A 460 -2.31 -20.13 -5.06
N ASN A 461 -2.05 -20.00 -6.37
CA ASN A 461 -0.72 -19.70 -6.89
C ASN A 461 -0.49 -18.20 -7.05
N LEU A 462 0.66 -17.71 -6.58
CA LEU A 462 1.01 -16.30 -6.71
C LEU A 462 1.43 -15.93 -8.15
N PRO A 463 0.83 -14.91 -8.78
CA PRO A 463 1.24 -14.44 -10.09
C PRO A 463 2.50 -13.56 -10.03
N GLU A 464 3.31 -13.58 -11.10
CA GLU A 464 4.36 -12.58 -11.29
C GLU A 464 3.79 -11.14 -11.25
N GLY A 465 4.48 -10.24 -10.56
CA GLY A 465 4.10 -8.84 -10.43
C GLY A 465 3.11 -8.56 -9.30
N SER A 466 2.59 -9.57 -8.59
CA SER A 466 1.81 -9.32 -7.37
C SER A 466 2.70 -8.93 -6.19
N VAL A 467 2.15 -8.17 -5.25
CA VAL A 467 2.81 -7.87 -3.97
C VAL A 467 1.99 -8.52 -2.85
N VAL A 468 2.67 -9.25 -1.96
CA VAL A 468 2.07 -9.87 -0.78
C VAL A 468 2.77 -9.44 0.50
N THR A 469 2.05 -9.39 1.62
CA THR A 469 2.68 -9.38 2.95
C THR A 469 3.16 -10.78 3.32
N VAL A 470 4.27 -10.88 4.05
CA VAL A 470 4.71 -12.11 4.71
C VAL A 470 4.90 -11.81 6.18
N GLU A 471 3.89 -12.18 6.97
CA GLU A 471 3.67 -11.70 8.34
C GLU A 471 3.45 -12.84 9.35
N PRO A 472 4.31 -13.89 9.40
CA PRO A 472 4.15 -14.91 10.41
C PRO A 472 4.21 -14.32 11.83
N GLY A 473 3.50 -14.96 12.76
CA GLY A 473 3.53 -14.58 14.15
C GLY A 473 3.22 -15.72 15.12
N ILE A 474 3.70 -15.57 16.35
CA ILE A 474 3.43 -16.46 17.48
C ILE A 474 2.87 -15.61 18.62
N TYR A 475 1.70 -15.99 19.12
CA TYR A 475 0.92 -15.24 20.10
C TYR A 475 0.59 -16.10 21.31
N PHE A 476 0.65 -15.48 22.48
CA PHE A 476 0.33 -16.06 23.78
C PHE A 476 -0.92 -15.39 24.34
N CYS A 477 -2.08 -15.66 23.71
CA CYS A 477 -3.37 -15.16 24.17
C CYS A 477 -4.07 -16.23 25.01
N ARG A 478 -4.27 -15.97 26.32
CA ARG A 478 -4.97 -16.90 27.23
C ARG A 478 -6.34 -17.31 26.69
N PHE A 479 -7.13 -16.34 26.20
CA PHE A 479 -8.47 -16.61 25.68
C PHE A 479 -8.48 -17.57 24.48
N ILE A 480 -7.43 -17.52 23.65
CA ILE A 480 -7.30 -18.39 22.47
C ILE A 480 -6.71 -19.76 22.83
N ILE A 481 -5.70 -19.81 23.72
CA ILE A 481 -4.94 -21.03 24.01
C ILE A 481 -5.59 -21.88 25.11
N GLU A 482 -6.21 -21.29 26.13
CA GLU A 482 -6.82 -22.06 27.23
C GLU A 482 -7.87 -23.09 26.78
N PRO A 483 -8.71 -22.85 25.75
CA PRO A 483 -9.56 -23.89 25.18
C PRO A 483 -8.78 -25.11 24.67
N TYR A 484 -7.61 -24.92 24.05
CA TYR A 484 -6.75 -26.02 23.58
C TYR A 484 -6.13 -26.80 24.74
N LEU A 485 -5.90 -26.17 25.90
CA LEU A 485 -5.43 -26.85 27.10
C LEU A 485 -6.50 -27.76 27.74
N LYS A 486 -7.77 -27.55 27.40
CA LYS A 486 -8.91 -28.32 27.92
C LYS A 486 -9.38 -29.42 26.97
N ASP A 487 -9.08 -29.31 25.69
CA ASP A 487 -9.45 -30.30 24.67
C ASP A 487 -8.40 -31.44 24.62
N PRO A 488 -8.75 -32.70 24.92
CA PRO A 488 -7.81 -33.82 24.86
C PRO A 488 -7.14 -34.02 23.49
N ALA A 489 -7.79 -33.58 22.40
CA ALA A 489 -7.21 -33.64 21.06
C ALA A 489 -5.97 -32.74 20.91
N HIS A 490 -5.85 -31.69 21.73
CA HIS A 490 -4.78 -30.70 21.68
C HIS A 490 -3.90 -30.68 22.93
N ALA A 491 -4.50 -30.82 24.12
CA ALA A 491 -3.82 -30.72 25.41
C ALA A 491 -2.66 -31.71 25.57
N GLN A 492 -2.74 -32.88 24.92
CA GLN A 492 -1.66 -33.85 24.90
C GLN A 492 -0.36 -33.32 24.27
N TYR A 493 -0.47 -32.33 23.39
CA TYR A 493 0.66 -31.74 22.65
C TYR A 493 1.20 -30.44 23.26
N ILE A 494 0.56 -29.89 24.30
CA ILE A 494 0.96 -28.62 24.91
C ILE A 494 1.48 -28.88 26.33
N ASN A 495 2.60 -28.25 26.67
CA ASN A 495 3.17 -28.28 28.00
C ASN A 495 2.81 -27.00 28.77
N SER A 496 1.73 -27.05 29.56
CA SER A 496 1.24 -25.89 30.31
C SER A 496 2.27 -25.32 31.28
N ASP A 497 3.12 -26.15 31.89
CA ASP A 497 4.13 -25.71 32.86
C ASP A 497 5.23 -24.87 32.19
N VAL A 498 5.60 -25.22 30.96
CA VAL A 498 6.56 -24.43 30.18
C VAL A 498 5.90 -23.18 29.60
N LEU A 499 4.67 -23.33 29.09
CA LEU A 499 3.88 -22.24 28.52
C LEU A 499 3.70 -21.06 29.49
N GLU A 500 3.60 -21.31 30.80
CA GLU A 500 3.39 -20.27 31.80
C GLU A 500 4.46 -19.16 31.78
N LYS A 501 5.66 -19.47 31.30
CA LYS A 501 6.77 -18.51 31.18
C LYS A 501 6.60 -17.51 30.04
N TYR A 502 5.72 -17.78 29.08
CA TYR A 502 5.65 -17.03 27.81
C TYR A 502 4.46 -16.08 27.72
N TRP A 503 3.52 -16.08 28.68
CA TRP A 503 2.35 -15.20 28.61
C TRP A 503 2.70 -13.72 28.48
N GLU A 504 3.70 -13.25 29.22
CA GLU A 504 4.16 -11.85 29.20
C GLU A 504 4.90 -11.46 27.91
N VAL A 505 5.30 -12.43 27.07
CA VAL A 505 5.80 -12.15 25.72
C VAL A 505 4.71 -11.46 24.90
N GLY A 506 3.44 -11.80 25.16
CA GLY A 506 2.28 -11.31 24.43
C GLY A 506 2.23 -11.91 23.03
N GLY A 507 2.94 -11.32 22.10
CA GLY A 507 3.02 -11.81 20.73
C GLY A 507 4.21 -11.24 19.99
N VAL A 508 4.68 -12.00 19.01
CA VAL A 508 5.70 -11.56 18.05
C VAL A 508 5.14 -11.73 16.65
N ARG A 509 5.19 -10.66 15.85
CA ARG A 509 4.98 -10.67 14.41
C ARG A 509 6.13 -9.94 13.72
N ILE A 510 6.55 -10.45 12.57
CA ILE A 510 7.53 -9.81 11.69
C ILE A 510 6.96 -9.84 10.28
N GLU A 511 6.79 -8.67 9.68
CA GLU A 511 6.08 -8.53 8.41
C GLU A 511 6.85 -7.68 7.41
N ASP A 512 6.93 -8.18 6.19
CA ASP A 512 7.55 -7.51 5.05
C ASP A 512 6.63 -7.52 3.83
N ASN A 513 6.80 -6.53 2.94
CA ASN A 513 6.08 -6.39 1.67
C ASN A 513 6.93 -6.96 0.53
N ILE A 514 6.45 -8.02 -0.11
CA ILE A 514 7.23 -8.81 -1.05
C ILE A 514 6.60 -8.76 -2.45
N LEU A 515 7.33 -8.19 -3.41
CA LEU A 515 7.00 -8.26 -4.82
C LEU A 515 7.43 -9.62 -5.39
N ILE A 516 6.51 -10.34 -6.00
CA ILE A 516 6.75 -11.61 -6.67
C ILE A 516 7.32 -11.36 -8.06
N THR A 517 8.48 -11.94 -8.34
CA THR A 517 9.11 -11.91 -9.67
C THR A 517 9.02 -13.29 -10.31
N LYS A 518 9.35 -13.39 -11.60
CA LYS A 518 9.37 -14.67 -12.32
C LYS A 518 10.13 -15.78 -11.59
N ASP A 519 11.36 -15.47 -11.16
CA ASP A 519 12.31 -16.47 -10.65
C ASP A 519 12.63 -16.31 -9.14
N GLY A 520 11.94 -15.39 -8.46
CA GLY A 520 12.19 -15.09 -7.05
C GLY A 520 11.29 -13.97 -6.52
N TYR A 521 11.85 -13.12 -5.66
CA TYR A 521 11.12 -12.02 -5.05
C TYR A 521 12.00 -10.76 -4.89
N ASP A 522 11.36 -9.63 -4.65
CA ASP A 522 11.98 -8.38 -4.22
C ASP A 522 11.29 -7.90 -2.94
N ASN A 523 12.06 -7.73 -1.87
CA ASN A 523 11.55 -7.24 -0.60
C ASN A 523 11.56 -5.70 -0.59
N LEU A 524 10.36 -5.12 -0.60
CA LEU A 524 10.17 -3.66 -0.60
C LEU A 524 10.43 -3.07 0.79
N THR A 525 10.32 -3.88 1.85
CA THR A 525 10.51 -3.47 3.23
C THR A 525 11.99 -3.41 3.58
N THR A 526 12.41 -2.28 4.15
CA THR A 526 13.81 -2.05 4.55
C THR A 526 13.95 -1.66 6.02
N VAL A 527 12.91 -1.92 6.82
CA VAL A 527 12.94 -1.77 8.28
C VAL A 527 13.76 -2.90 8.88
N VAL A 528 14.63 -2.57 9.84
CA VAL A 528 15.48 -3.55 10.52
C VAL A 528 14.66 -4.66 11.14
N LYS A 529 15.11 -5.90 10.99
CA LYS A 529 14.59 -7.09 11.70
C LYS A 529 15.68 -7.96 12.30
N GLU A 530 16.95 -7.67 12.03
CA GLU A 530 18.06 -8.34 12.69
C GLU A 530 18.19 -7.81 14.12
N VAL A 531 18.22 -8.72 15.10
CA VAL A 531 18.11 -8.38 16.52
C VAL A 531 19.23 -7.43 16.97
N GLU A 532 20.46 -7.71 16.55
CA GLU A 532 21.63 -6.94 16.98
C GLU A 532 21.58 -5.50 16.46
N GLU A 533 21.10 -5.28 15.23
CA GLU A 533 20.93 -3.93 14.67
C GLU A 533 19.72 -3.22 15.29
N MET A 534 18.64 -3.94 15.56
CA MET A 534 17.44 -3.40 16.23
C MET A 534 17.76 -2.94 17.67
N GLU A 535 18.35 -3.79 18.50
CA GLU A 535 18.75 -3.44 19.86
C GLU A 535 19.76 -2.29 19.87
N LYS A 536 20.66 -2.25 18.89
CA LYS A 536 21.58 -1.13 18.72
C LYS A 536 20.84 0.20 18.51
N ILE A 537 19.87 0.26 17.59
CA ILE A 537 19.09 1.48 17.34
C ILE A 537 18.34 1.93 18.61
N ILE A 538 17.75 0.97 19.33
CA ILE A 538 17.00 1.26 20.56
C ILE A 538 17.92 1.81 21.67
N ASN A 539 19.16 1.32 21.77
CA ASN A 539 20.09 1.68 22.84
C ASN A 539 21.01 2.88 22.53
N GLU A 540 21.19 3.25 21.27
CA GLU A 540 22.00 4.41 20.86
C GLU A 540 21.26 5.76 20.97
N SER A 541 20.00 5.74 21.36
CA SER A 541 19.09 6.90 21.34
C SER A 541 19.02 7.66 22.66
#